data_AF-A0A7C6E499-F1
#
_entry.id   AF-A0A7C6E499-F1
#
_cell.length_a   1.000
_cell.length_b   1.000
_cell.length_c   1.000
_cell.angle_alpha   90.00
_cell.angle_beta   90.00
_cell.angle_gamma   90.00
#
_symmetry.space_group_name_H-M   'P 1'
#
loop_
_entity.id
_entity.type
_entity.pdbx_description
1 polymer ?
#
loop_
_entity_poly.entity_id
_entity_poly.type
_entity_poly.pdbx_seq_one_letter_code
_entity_poly.pdbx_strand_id
1 'polypeptide(L)' 'MGMMLWFSFSNDFEGIKQFVSRLSEGDAVVMELTGNLWVNLYEAVEANGVKAVLTNPLKTSAIASAKINE' A
#
# COMPACT_ATOMS: atom_id res chain seq x y z
N MET A 1 -16.49 13.48 5.66
CA MET A 1 -16.43 12.08 6.11
C MET A 1 -15.89 11.26 4.94
N GLY A 2 -14.64 10.80 5.00
CA GLY A 2 -14.04 10.01 3.91
C GLY A 2 -14.55 8.57 3.98
N MET A 3 -15.04 8.04 2.85
CA MET A 3 -15.45 6.64 2.75
C MET A 3 -14.18 5.78 2.62
N MET A 4 -14.00 4.80 3.52
CA MET A 4 -12.95 3.80 3.41
C MET A 4 -13.44 2.70 2.47
N LEU A 5 -12.78 2.52 1.34
CA LEU A 5 -13.06 1.43 0.41
C LEU A 5 -12.07 0.30 0.66
N TRP A 6 -12.59 -0.90 0.93
CA TRP A 6 -11.80 -2.12 0.99
C TRP A 6 -11.64 -2.72 -0.40
N PHE A 7 -10.43 -3.16 -0.73
CA PHE A 7 -10.12 -3.83 -1.99
C PHE A 7 -9.15 -4.99 -1.76
N SER A 8 -9.36 -6.10 -2.48
CA SER A 8 -8.49 -7.28 -2.45
C SER A 8 -8.16 -7.70 -3.88
N PHE A 9 -6.95 -8.20 -4.09
CA PHE A 9 -6.47 -8.72 -5.37
C PHE A 9 -5.61 -9.97 -5.14
N SER A 10 -5.48 -10.79 -6.18
CA SER A 10 -4.61 -11.97 -6.13
C SER A 10 -3.14 -11.57 -6.04
N ASN A 11 -2.37 -12.32 -5.27
CA ASN A 11 -0.94 -12.10 -5.12
C ASN A 11 -0.14 -12.78 -6.24
N ASP A 12 -0.46 -12.40 -7.47
CA ASP A 12 0.20 -12.82 -8.70
C ASP A 12 0.37 -11.61 -9.63
N PHE A 13 1.08 -11.80 -10.74
CA PHE A 13 1.36 -10.73 -11.69
C PHE A 13 0.08 -10.05 -12.21
N GLU A 14 -0.99 -10.80 -12.43
CA GLU A 14 -2.24 -10.26 -12.96
C GLU A 14 -2.98 -9.44 -11.90
N GLY A 15 -3.05 -9.92 -10.67
CA GLY A 15 -3.64 -9.17 -9.55
C GLY A 15 -2.86 -7.89 -9.23
N ILE A 16 -1.53 -7.94 -9.25
CA ILE A 16 -0.68 -6.74 -9.08
C ILE A 16 -0.94 -5.74 -10.20
N LYS A 17 -1.02 -6.19 -11.45
CA LYS A 17 -1.34 -5.31 -12.58
C LYS A 17 -2.72 -4.67 -12.45
N GLN A 18 -3.72 -5.42 -11.98
CA GLN A 18 -5.05 -4.88 -11.69
C GLN A 18 -5.01 -3.82 -10.58
N PHE A 19 -4.23 -4.04 -9.53
CA PHE A 19 -4.05 -3.06 -8.46
C PHE A 19 -3.43 -1.76 -9.01
N VAL A 20 -2.30 -1.87 -9.72
CA VAL A 20 -1.58 -0.67 -10.20
C VAL A 20 -2.38 0.10 -11.25
N SER A 21 -3.21 -0.57 -12.06
CA SER A 21 -4.08 0.10 -13.05
C SER A 21 -5.11 1.06 -12.46
N ARG A 22 -5.32 1.03 -11.14
CA ARG A 22 -6.26 1.91 -10.42
C ARG A 22 -5.58 3.14 -9.82
N LEU A 23 -4.25 3.20 -9.85
CA LEU A 23 -3.47 4.31 -9.33
C LEU A 23 -3.31 5.38 -10.40
N SER A 24 -3.31 6.64 -9.99
CA SER A 24 -3.07 7.80 -10.84
C SER A 24 -1.75 8.48 -10.49
N GLU A 25 -1.22 9.26 -11.43
CA GLU A 25 -0.08 10.15 -11.16
C GLU A 25 -0.45 11.13 -10.02
N GLY A 26 0.28 11.03 -8.90
CA GLY A 26 0.03 11.81 -7.68
C GLY A 26 -0.47 10.99 -6.49
N ASP A 27 -0.87 9.74 -6.70
CA ASP A 27 -1.16 8.82 -5.61
C ASP A 27 0.12 8.43 -4.84
N ALA A 28 -0.06 7.95 -3.61
CA ALA A 28 1.01 7.36 -2.81
C ALA A 28 0.51 6.08 -2.14
N VAL A 29 1.31 5.02 -2.22
CA VAL A 29 0.97 3.71 -1.66
C VAL A 29 1.80 3.49 -0.40
N VAL A 30 1.13 3.20 0.71
CA VAL A 30 1.77 2.78 1.95
C VAL A 30 1.61 1.27 2.08
N MET A 31 2.72 0.56 2.22
CA MET A 31 2.76 -0.89 2.28
C MET A 31 3.34 -1.33 3.63
N GLU A 32 2.74 -2.33 4.25
CA GLU A 32 3.35 -2.99 5.40
C GLU A 32 4.40 -4.02 4.95
N LEU A 33 5.56 -4.02 5.62
CA LEU A 33 6.63 -4.99 5.44
C LEU A 33 6.27 -6.36 6.03
N THR A 34 5.25 -7.01 5.50
CA THR A 34 4.82 -8.34 5.93
C THR A 34 5.17 -9.39 4.87
N GLY A 35 6.03 -10.33 5.22
CA GLY A 35 6.39 -11.48 4.37
C GLY A 35 7.41 -11.17 3.26
N ASN A 36 7.51 -12.06 2.27
CA ASN A 36 8.50 -11.97 1.16
C ASN A 36 7.96 -11.31 -0.12
N LEU A 37 6.68 -10.91 -0.12
CA LEU A 37 5.93 -10.57 -1.33
C LEU A 37 5.83 -9.07 -1.60
N TRP A 38 6.30 -8.23 -0.66
CA TRP A 38 6.27 -6.78 -0.79
C TRP A 38 7.17 -6.27 -1.93
N VAL A 39 8.21 -7.02 -2.32
CA VAL A 39 9.19 -6.60 -3.33
C VAL A 39 8.53 -6.41 -4.70
N ASN A 40 7.83 -7.44 -5.20
CA ASN A 40 7.21 -7.39 -6.53
C ASN A 40 6.14 -6.29 -6.64
N LEU A 41 5.37 -6.10 -5.55
CA LEU A 41 4.34 -5.06 -5.50
C LEU A 41 4.96 -3.67 -5.41
N TYR A 42 6.02 -3.50 -4.60
CA TYR A 42 6.76 -2.24 -4.49
C TYR A 42 7.36 -1.82 -5.84
N GLU A 43 8.03 -2.75 -6.53
CA GLU A 43 8.62 -2.49 -7.84
C GLU A 43 7.55 -2.13 -8.89
N ALA A 44 6.41 -2.81 -8.89
CA ALA A 44 5.33 -2.53 -9.84
C ALA A 44 4.71 -1.13 -9.64
N VAL A 45 4.61 -0.67 -8.39
CA VAL A 45 4.10 0.67 -8.03
C VAL A 45 5.08 1.75 -8.47
N GLU A 46 6.36 1.61 -8.12
CA GLU A 46 7.42 2.56 -8.51
C GLU A 46 7.60 2.62 -10.04
N ALA A 47 7.51 1.48 -10.73
CA ALA A 47 7.59 1.42 -12.19
C ALA A 47 6.44 2.17 -12.89
N ASN A 48 5.32 2.41 -12.21
CA ASN A 48 4.21 3.23 -12.71
C ASN A 48 4.32 4.71 -12.30
N GLY A 49 5.46 5.14 -11.75
CA GLY A 49 5.70 6.51 -11.32
C GLY A 49 4.93 6.91 -10.05
N VAL A 50 4.36 5.93 -9.35
CA VAL A 50 3.64 6.13 -8.09
C VAL A 50 4.60 5.91 -6.93
N LYS A 51 4.57 6.81 -5.95
CA LYS A 51 5.45 6.71 -4.78
C LYS A 51 5.01 5.57 -3.86
N ALA A 52 5.91 4.63 -3.59
CA ALA A 52 5.72 3.58 -2.60
C ALA A 52 6.50 3.88 -1.31
N VAL A 53 5.85 3.69 -0.16
CA VAL A 53 6.47 3.83 1.16
C VAL A 53 6.29 2.55 1.95
N LEU A 54 7.40 1.95 2.36
CA LEU A 54 7.42 0.77 3.21
C LEU A 54 7.34 1.19 4.68
N THR A 55 6.38 0.62 5.39
CA THR A 55 6.20 0.84 6.82
C THR A 55 6.51 -0.44 7.60
N ASN A 56 7.13 -0.25 8.76
CA ASN A 56 7.19 -1.30 9.77
C ASN A 56 5.83 -1.33 10.49
N PRO A 57 5.12 -2.46 10.52
CA PRO A 57 3.81 -2.59 11.19
C PRO A 57 3.79 -2.05 12.63
N LEU A 58 4.91 -2.20 13.36
CA LEU A 58 5.07 -1.67 14.72
C LEU A 58 5.00 -0.14 14.77
N LYS A 59 5.50 0.54 13.73
CA LYS A 59 5.46 2.01 13.63
C LYS A 59 4.07 2.49 13.21
N THR A 60 3.40 1.79 12.29
CA THR A 60 2.04 2.14 11.84
C THR A 60 1.04 2.00 12.97
N SER A 61 1.11 0.91 13.75
CA SER A 61 0.25 0.67 14.92
C SER A 61 0.44 1.73 16.02
N ALA A 62 1.68 2.14 16.28
CA ALA A 62 1.98 3.20 17.25
C ALA A 62 1.38 4.56 16.84
N ILE A 63 1.46 4.94 15.57
CA ILE A 63 0.86 6.19 15.05
C ILE A 63 -0.66 6.13 15.10
N ALA A 64 -1.26 5.00 14.69
CA ALA A 64 -2.70 4.82 14.74
C ALA A 64 -3.23 4.87 16.18
N SER A 65 -2.54 4.24 17.13
CA SER A 65 -2.91 4.22 18.54
C SER A 65 -2.75 5.59 19.22
N ALA A 66 -1.76 6.38 18.82
CA ALA A 66 -1.56 7.73 19.34
C ALA A 66 -2.69 8.69 18.93
N LYS A 67 -3.21 8.57 17.70
CA LYS A 67 -4.32 9.40 17.19
C LYS A 67 -5.68 9.10 17.82
N ILE A 68 -5.82 8.00 18.56
CA ILE A 68 -7.07 7.60 19.23
C ILE A 68 -7.22 8.28 20.61
N ASN A 69 -6.14 8.85 21.16
CA ASN A 69 -6.12 9.46 22.50
C ASN A 69 -6.01 11.00 22.49
N GLU A 70 -6.24 11.66 21.35
CA GLU A 70 -6.29 13.14 21.22
C GLU A 70 -7.73 13.66 21.04
#